data_AF-A0A822EKH9-F1
#
_entry.id   AF-A0A822EKH9-F1
#
_cell.length_a   1.000
_cell.length_b   1.000
_cell.length_c   1.000
_cell.angle_alpha   90.00
_cell.angle_beta   90.00
_cell.angle_gamma   90.00
#
_symmetry.space_group_name_H-M   'P 1'
#
loop_
_entity.id
_entity.type
_entity.pdbx_description
1 polymer ?
#
loop_
_entity_poly.entity_id
_entity_poly.type
_entity_poly.pdbx_seq_one_letter_code
_entity_poly.pdbx_strand_id
1 'polypeptide(L)'
;INTNAAAATGLVTWVVIDAIRGHVSISGSCLGPIIGLVAVTPACGFVQPGWALLIAFIATVIVYFLLLNKHHMHFDDALDVAIVHGCGGILGAFMTGLFPEKSVNPINGADGAFYGRPIQMWYQIAGILTAIAFAAACTAG
;
A
#
# COMPACT_ATOMS: atom_id res chain seq x y z
N ILE A 1 -4.94 -7.99 -13.64
CA ILE A 1 -4.18 -6.88 -14.26
C ILE A 1 -3.60 -5.97 -13.17
N ASN A 2 -4.45 -5.33 -12.36
CA ASN A 2 -4.04 -4.38 -11.32
C ASN A 2 -2.94 -4.90 -10.39
N THR A 3 -3.05 -6.14 -9.89
CA THR A 3 -2.04 -6.75 -9.02
C THR A 3 -0.65 -6.84 -9.65
N ASN A 4 -0.55 -7.31 -10.90
CA ASN A 4 0.73 -7.40 -11.60
C ASN A 4 1.30 -6.02 -11.95
N ALA A 5 0.43 -5.09 -12.37
CA ALA A 5 0.82 -3.72 -12.69
C ALA A 5 1.38 -3.00 -11.45
N ALA A 6 0.74 -3.16 -10.30
CA ALA A 6 1.22 -2.63 -9.03
C ALA A 6 2.55 -3.25 -8.60
N ALA A 7 2.72 -4.57 -8.73
CA ALA A 7 3.98 -5.24 -8.43
C ALA A 7 5.13 -4.68 -9.29
N ALA A 8 4.92 -4.59 -10.61
CA ALA A 8 5.90 -4.03 -11.52
C ALA A 8 6.22 -2.55 -11.18
N THR A 9 5.19 -1.77 -10.83
CA THR A 9 5.37 -0.36 -10.43
C THR A 9 6.20 -0.24 -9.15
N GLY A 10 5.92 -1.06 -8.14
CA GLY A 10 6.69 -1.06 -6.90
C GLY A 10 8.15 -1.43 -7.11
N LEU A 11 8.44 -2.44 -7.96
CA LEU A 11 9.81 -2.78 -8.36
C LEU A 11 10.51 -1.60 -9.04
N VAL A 12 9.92 -1.05 -10.09
CA VAL A 12 10.51 0.06 -10.85
C VAL A 12 10.72 1.28 -9.96
N THR A 13 9.73 1.61 -9.12
CA THR A 13 9.81 2.74 -8.18
C THR A 13 11.00 2.57 -7.24
N TRP A 14 11.15 1.39 -6.64
CA TRP A 14 12.28 1.12 -5.74
C TRP A 14 13.62 1.25 -6.46
N VAL A 15 13.78 0.56 -7.59
CA VAL A 15 15.02 0.54 -8.38
C VAL A 15 15.41 1.95 -8.84
N VAL A 16 14.43 2.77 -9.25
CA VAL A 16 14.68 4.16 -9.66
C VAL A 16 15.17 5.00 -8.48
N ILE A 17 14.55 4.90 -7.30
CA ILE A 17 14.99 5.65 -6.12
C ILE A 17 16.41 5.22 -5.71
N ASP A 18 16.68 3.92 -5.69
CA ASP A 18 18.01 3.37 -5.39
C ASP A 18 19.06 3.83 -6.42
N ALA A 19 18.73 3.82 -7.72
CA ALA A 19 19.61 4.28 -8.78
C ALA A 19 19.95 5.77 -8.64
N ILE A 20 18.97 6.62 -8.28
CA ILE A 20 19.18 8.04 -7.98
C ILE A 20 20.12 8.22 -6.78
N ARG A 21 20.07 7.30 -5.81
CA ARG A 21 20.96 7.30 -4.63
C ARG A 21 22.31 6.63 -4.87
N GLY A 22 22.56 6.13 -6.08
CA GLY A 22 23.85 5.62 -6.53
C GLY A 22 24.12 4.14 -6.25
N HIS A 23 23.16 3.38 -5.71
CA HIS A 23 23.32 1.94 -5.48
C HIS A 23 21.98 1.19 -5.52
N VAL A 24 21.85 0.25 -6.45
CA VAL A 24 20.67 -0.64 -6.57
C VAL A 24 20.81 -1.85 -5.67
N SER A 25 19.98 -1.90 -4.62
CA SER A 25 19.94 -3.03 -3.69
C SER A 25 19.17 -4.20 -4.26
N ILE A 26 19.72 -5.41 -4.17
CA ILE A 26 19.01 -6.65 -4.53
C ILE A 26 17.84 -6.89 -3.57
N SER A 27 18.08 -6.79 -2.26
CA SER A 27 17.02 -6.98 -1.26
C SER A 27 15.93 -5.93 -1.42
N GLY A 28 16.32 -4.67 -1.67
CA GLY A 28 15.37 -3.60 -1.96
C GLY A 28 14.55 -3.84 -3.23
N SER A 29 15.20 -4.31 -4.30
CA SER A 29 14.52 -4.71 -5.54
C SER A 29 13.53 -5.86 -5.33
N CYS A 30 13.75 -6.75 -4.35
CA CYS A 30 12.77 -7.76 -3.96
C CYS A 30 11.62 -7.20 -3.10
N LEU A 31 11.88 -6.20 -2.26
CA LEU A 31 10.86 -5.56 -1.41
C LEU A 31 9.91 -4.64 -2.19
N GLY A 32 10.44 -3.89 -3.17
CA GLY A 32 9.65 -2.99 -4.03
C GLY A 32 8.35 -3.60 -4.58
N PRO A 33 8.40 -4.74 -5.29
CA PRO A 33 7.20 -5.39 -5.81
C PRO A 33 6.28 -5.91 -4.70
N ILE A 34 6.80 -6.37 -3.56
CA ILE A 34 5.98 -6.79 -2.41
C ILE A 34 5.17 -5.60 -1.88
N ILE A 35 5.78 -4.43 -1.73
CA ILE A 35 5.08 -3.22 -1.27
C ILE A 35 3.97 -2.83 -2.24
N GLY A 36 4.23 -2.89 -3.55
CA GLY A 36 3.22 -2.66 -4.58
C GLY A 36 2.04 -3.63 -4.47
N LEU A 37 2.33 -4.92 -4.26
CA LEU A 37 1.31 -5.97 -4.06
C LEU A 37 0.47 -5.71 -2.81
N VAL A 38 1.12 -5.43 -1.68
CA VAL A 38 0.44 -5.13 -0.41
C VAL A 38 -0.48 -3.93 -0.58
N ALA A 39 0.03 -2.83 -1.13
CA ALA A 39 -0.72 -1.59 -1.28
C ALA A 39 -1.94 -1.72 -2.19
N VAL A 40 -1.85 -2.50 -3.28
CA VAL A 40 -2.98 -2.68 -4.20
C VAL A 40 -3.99 -3.72 -3.71
N THR A 41 -3.62 -4.60 -2.77
CA THR A 41 -4.48 -5.70 -2.29
C THR A 41 -5.92 -5.26 -1.97
N PRO A 42 -6.16 -4.21 -1.16
CA PRO A 42 -7.52 -3.77 -0.85
C PRO A 42 -8.22 -3.07 -2.02
N ALA A 43 -7.51 -2.66 -3.06
CA ALA A 43 -8.04 -1.89 -4.20
C ALA A 43 -8.18 -2.71 -5.49
N CYS A 44 -7.54 -3.87 -5.58
CA CYS A 44 -7.20 -4.52 -6.86
C CYS A 44 -8.42 -4.87 -7.73
N GLY A 45 -9.58 -5.13 -7.12
CA GLY A 45 -10.84 -5.42 -7.81
C GLY A 45 -11.78 -4.22 -7.96
N PHE A 46 -11.37 -3.01 -7.60
CA PHE A 46 -12.26 -1.85 -7.53
C PHE A 46 -11.75 -0.60 -8.27
N VAL A 47 -10.48 -0.57 -8.68
CA VAL A 47 -9.86 0.60 -9.31
C VAL A 47 -9.46 0.32 -10.75
N GLN A 48 -9.40 1.37 -11.58
CA GLN A 48 -8.81 1.29 -12.91
C GLN A 48 -7.30 1.00 -12.85
N PRO A 49 -6.70 0.42 -13.90
CA PRO A 49 -5.26 0.14 -13.92
C PRO A 49 -4.37 1.35 -13.62
N GLY A 50 -4.74 2.55 -14.09
CA GLY A 50 -3.98 3.78 -13.82
C GLY A 50 -3.86 4.10 -12.33
N TRP A 51 -4.94 3.91 -11.57
CA TRP A 51 -4.93 4.10 -10.11
C TRP A 51 -4.13 3.02 -9.39
N ALA A 52 -4.13 1.79 -9.89
CA ALA A 52 -3.29 0.73 -9.33
C ALA A 52 -1.78 1.06 -9.42
N LEU A 53 -1.35 1.67 -10.54
CA LEU A 53 0.02 2.19 -10.68
C LEU A 53 0.29 3.29 -9.65
N LEU A 54 -0.61 4.26 -9.53
CA LEU A 54 -0.44 5.39 -8.61
C LEU A 54 -0.38 4.94 -7.15
N ILE A 55 -1.27 4.04 -6.73
CA ILE A 55 -1.30 3.44 -5.39
C ILE A 55 0.04 2.78 -5.07
N ALA A 56 0.53 1.94 -5.99
CA ALA A 56 1.80 1.25 -5.81
C ALA A 56 2.97 2.23 -5.73
N PHE A 57 3.03 3.22 -6.62
CA PHE A 57 4.08 4.25 -6.61
C PHE A 57 4.12 5.00 -5.28
N ILE A 58 2.98 5.56 -4.83
CA ILE A 58 2.90 6.33 -3.58
C ILE A 58 3.30 5.46 -2.39
N ALA A 59 2.74 4.24 -2.31
CA ALA A 59 3.04 3.35 -1.20
C ALA A 59 4.52 2.95 -1.17
N THR A 60 5.11 2.58 -2.32
CA THR A 60 6.53 2.23 -2.40
C THR A 60 7.41 3.41 -2.01
N VAL A 61 7.13 4.63 -2.47
CA VAL A 61 7.90 5.83 -2.07
C VAL A 61 7.86 6.02 -0.55
N ILE A 62 6.67 6.01 0.05
CA ILE A 62 6.52 6.25 1.50
C ILE A 62 7.21 5.16 2.30
N VAL A 63 6.95 3.89 1.98
CA VAL A 63 7.52 2.73 2.69
C VAL A 63 9.04 2.69 2.52
N TYR A 64 9.57 3.03 1.35
CA TYR A 64 11.02 3.13 1.12
C TYR A 64 11.67 4.10 2.12
N PHE A 65 11.11 5.30 2.27
CA PHE A 65 11.65 6.28 3.21
C PHE A 65 11.43 5.89 4.68
N LEU A 66 10.35 5.19 5.01
CA LEU A 66 10.16 4.64 6.36
C LEU A 66 11.25 3.60 6.69
N LEU A 67 11.58 2.71 5.75
CA LEU A 67 12.63 1.70 5.93
C LEU A 67 14.02 2.33 6.05
N LEU A 68 14.31 3.38 5.29
CA LEU A 68 15.56 4.13 5.46
C LEU A 68 15.71 4.74 6.85
N ASN A 69 14.60 5.14 7.47
CA ASN A 69 14.59 5.78 8.79
C ASN A 69 14.33 4.80 9.94
N LYS A 70 14.23 3.48 9.69
CA LYS A 70 13.82 2.49 10.70
C LYS A 70 14.70 2.45 11.94
N HIS A 71 16.01 2.66 11.78
CA HIS A 71 16.96 2.71 12.90
C HIS A 71 16.68 3.87 13.86
N HIS A 72 16.11 4.98 13.37
CA HIS A 72 15.72 6.11 14.22
C HIS A 72 14.37 5.90 14.91
N MET A 73 13.56 4.95 14.44
CA MET A 73 12.26 4.62 15.03
C MET A 73 12.35 3.57 16.14
N HIS A 74 13.55 3.04 16.44
CA HIS A 74 13.79 1.96 17.40
C HIS A 74 12.87 0.74 17.22
N PHE A 75 12.47 0.49 15.97
CA PHE A 75 11.60 -0.62 15.59
C PHE A 75 12.48 -1.72 14.97
N ASP A 76 12.80 -2.76 15.74
CA ASP A 76 13.62 -3.88 15.27
C ASP A 76 12.74 -5.04 14.81
N ASP A 77 12.19 -4.87 13.60
CA ASP A 77 11.52 -5.94 12.88
C ASP A 77 12.52 -6.61 11.93
N ALA A 78 12.93 -7.83 12.28
CA ALA A 78 13.96 -8.59 11.56
C ALA A 78 13.65 -8.78 10.06
N LEU A 79 12.37 -8.77 9.68
CA LEU A 79 11.92 -9.01 8.31
C LEU A 79 11.23 -7.78 7.68
N ASP A 80 11.28 -6.62 8.34
CA ASP A 80 10.65 -5.38 7.90
C ASP A 80 9.12 -5.52 7.64
N VAL A 81 8.47 -6.53 8.22
CA VAL A 81 7.06 -6.91 7.98
C VAL A 81 6.10 -5.80 8.41
N ALA A 82 6.28 -5.21 9.59
CA ALA A 82 5.43 -4.17 10.14
C ALA A 82 5.40 -2.92 9.24
N ILE A 83 6.55 -2.52 8.70
CA ILE A 83 6.65 -1.35 7.83
C ILE A 83 6.15 -1.70 6.42
N VAL A 84 6.59 -2.83 5.85
CA VAL A 84 6.20 -3.25 4.49
C VAL A 84 4.71 -3.60 4.41
N HIS A 85 4.22 -4.47 5.28
CA HIS A 85 2.84 -4.95 5.27
C HIS A 85 1.89 -4.03 6.05
N GLY A 86 2.29 -3.58 7.24
CA GLY A 86 1.46 -2.71 8.08
C GLY A 86 1.27 -1.35 7.43
N CYS A 87 2.35 -0.57 7.24
CA CYS A 87 2.24 0.75 6.62
C CYS A 87 1.78 0.66 5.16
N GLY A 88 2.33 -0.28 4.37
CA GLY A 88 1.89 -0.49 2.99
C GLY A 88 0.40 -0.84 2.88
N GLY A 89 -0.10 -1.70 3.77
CA GLY A 89 -1.51 -2.09 3.82
C GLY A 89 -2.43 -0.94 4.25
N ILE A 90 -2.01 -0.15 5.24
CA ILE A 90 -2.74 1.05 5.68
C ILE A 90 -2.85 2.06 4.54
N LEU A 91 -1.74 2.36 3.85
CA LEU A 91 -1.72 3.28 2.71
C LEU A 91 -2.64 2.80 1.59
N GLY A 92 -2.56 1.50 1.26
CA GLY A 92 -3.44 0.86 0.29
C GLY A 92 -4.92 0.99 0.66
N ALA A 93 -5.27 0.61 1.89
CA ALA A 93 -6.64 0.63 2.38
C ALA A 93 -7.20 2.06 2.45
N PHE A 94 -6.37 3.04 2.80
CA PHE A 94 -6.73 4.46 2.77
C PHE A 94 -7.02 4.93 1.35
N MET A 95 -6.18 4.57 0.37
CA MET A 95 -6.38 4.93 -1.03
C MET A 95 -7.57 4.20 -1.68
N THR A 96 -7.94 3.01 -1.19
CA THR A 96 -9.24 2.37 -1.51
C THR A 96 -10.43 3.21 -1.03
N GLY A 97 -10.23 4.19 -0.16
CA GLY A 97 -11.27 5.16 0.20
C GLY A 97 -11.48 6.23 -0.87
N LEU A 98 -10.46 6.47 -1.70
CA LEU A 98 -10.40 7.57 -2.66
C LEU A 98 -10.81 7.12 -4.06
N PHE A 99 -10.14 6.08 -4.57
CA PHE A 99 -10.11 5.76 -6.00
C PHE A 99 -11.06 4.68 -6.54
N PRO A 100 -11.84 3.90 -5.75
CA PRO A 100 -12.66 2.86 -6.36
C PRO A 100 -13.77 3.46 -7.23
N GLU A 101 -14.06 2.76 -8.31
CA GLU A 101 -15.11 3.09 -9.27
C GLU A 101 -16.10 1.93 -9.33
N LYS A 102 -17.39 2.21 -9.17
CA LYS A 102 -18.43 1.19 -9.31
C LYS A 102 -18.46 0.56 -10.71
N SER A 103 -18.01 1.29 -11.73
CA SER A 103 -17.88 0.79 -13.11
C SER A 103 -16.91 -0.40 -13.24
N VAL A 104 -15.87 -0.46 -12.39
CA VAL A 104 -14.85 -1.53 -12.40
C VAL A 104 -15.42 -2.82 -11.81
N ASN A 105 -16.31 -2.70 -10.81
CA ASN A 105 -16.98 -3.84 -10.20
C ASN A 105 -18.45 -3.51 -9.93
N PRO A 106 -19.32 -3.70 -10.94
CA PRO A 106 -20.73 -3.28 -10.83
C PRO A 106 -21.54 -4.04 -9.77
N ILE A 107 -21.10 -5.25 -9.40
CA ILE A 107 -21.83 -6.16 -8.50
C ILE A 107 -21.49 -5.85 -7.04
N ASN A 108 -20.20 -5.77 -6.71
CA ASN A 108 -19.71 -5.67 -5.32
C ASN A 108 -18.93 -4.38 -5.04
N GLY A 109 -18.69 -3.56 -6.06
CA GLY A 109 -17.97 -2.30 -5.94
C GLY A 109 -18.85 -1.14 -5.55
N ALA A 110 -18.21 -0.09 -5.05
CA ALA A 110 -18.83 1.19 -4.79
C ALA A 110 -17.85 2.30 -5.12
N ASP A 111 -18.39 3.47 -5.42
CA ASP A 111 -17.58 4.64 -5.70
C ASP A 111 -16.82 5.10 -4.45
N GLY A 112 -15.63 5.64 -4.69
CA GLY A 112 -14.77 6.29 -3.72
C GLY A 112 -15.08 7.76 -3.54
N ALA A 113 -14.31 8.42 -2.68
CA ALA A 113 -14.46 9.84 -2.41
C ALA A 113 -14.32 10.71 -3.66
N PHE A 114 -13.41 10.36 -4.57
CA PHE A 114 -13.21 11.11 -5.82
C PHE A 114 -14.26 10.85 -6.89
N TYR A 115 -15.12 9.86 -6.66
CA TYR A 115 -16.23 9.48 -7.54
C TYR A 115 -17.60 9.78 -6.92
N GLY A 116 -17.65 10.73 -5.98
CA GLY A 116 -18.90 11.27 -5.43
C GLY A 116 -19.43 10.56 -4.17
N ARG A 117 -18.67 9.62 -3.59
CA ARG A 117 -19.06 8.89 -2.37
C ARG A 117 -18.03 9.04 -1.24
N PRO A 118 -17.93 10.23 -0.61
CA PRO A 118 -16.93 10.52 0.42
C PRO A 118 -17.05 9.63 1.67
N ILE A 119 -18.24 9.10 1.96
CA ILE A 119 -18.45 8.17 3.08
C ILE A 119 -17.60 6.90 2.97
N GLN A 120 -17.16 6.52 1.76
CA GLN A 120 -16.27 5.39 1.56
C GLN A 120 -14.96 5.55 2.34
N MET A 121 -14.45 6.78 2.47
CA MET A 121 -13.26 7.06 3.28
C MET A 121 -13.45 6.67 4.75
N TRP A 122 -14.63 6.93 5.30
CA TRP A 122 -14.95 6.61 6.69
C TRP A 122 -15.02 5.11 6.94
N TYR A 123 -15.54 4.33 5.99
CA TYR A 123 -15.50 2.86 6.08
C TYR A 123 -14.07 2.33 6.07
N GLN A 124 -13.21 2.89 5.21
CA GLN A 124 -11.81 2.47 5.17
C GLN A 124 -11.05 2.82 6.46
N ILE A 125 -11.24 4.05 6.98
CA ILE A 125 -10.61 4.46 8.25
C ILE A 125 -11.10 3.59 9.41
N ALA A 126 -12.41 3.35 9.51
CA ALA A 126 -12.96 2.48 10.54
C ALA A 126 -12.39 1.05 10.44
N GLY A 127 -12.29 0.49 9.23
CA GLY A 127 -11.69 -0.82 8.99
C GLY A 127 -10.21 -0.88 9.38
N ILE A 128 -9.42 0.13 9.00
CA ILE A 128 -7.99 0.25 9.37
C ILE A 128 -7.83 0.28 10.89
N LEU A 129 -8.54 1.19 11.58
CA LEU A 129 -8.42 1.34 13.03
C LEU A 129 -8.87 0.08 13.77
N THR A 130 -9.94 -0.56 13.31
CA THR A 130 -10.43 -1.82 13.89
C THR A 130 -9.40 -2.94 13.72
N ALA A 131 -8.81 -3.08 12.53
CA ALA A 131 -7.79 -4.08 12.26
C ALA A 131 -6.53 -3.86 13.11
N ILE A 132 -6.07 -2.60 13.24
CA ILE A 132 -4.93 -2.24 14.10
C ILE A 132 -5.24 -2.58 15.56
N ALA A 133 -6.40 -2.15 16.07
CA ALA A 133 -6.78 -2.39 17.46
C ALA A 133 -6.88 -3.89 17.78
N PHE A 134 -7.50 -4.67 16.90
CA PHE A 134 -7.61 -6.12 17.05
C PHE A 134 -6.24 -6.80 17.01
N ALA A 135 -5.40 -6.47 16.02
CA ALA A 135 -4.07 -7.03 15.92
C ALA A 135 -3.21 -6.71 17.15
N ALA A 136 -3.21 -5.44 17.60
CA ALA A 136 -2.49 -5.04 18.80
C ALA A 136 -3.00 -5.77 20.06
N ALA A 137 -4.32 -5.87 20.23
CA ALA A 137 -4.92 -6.52 21.40
C ALA A 137 -4.61 -8.02 21.46
N CYS A 138 -4.66 -8.72 20.31
CA CYS A 138 -4.44 -10.16 20.25
C CYS A 138 -2.96 -10.57 20.22
N THR A 139 -2.06 -9.67 19.80
CA THR A 139 -0.61 -9.95 19.77
C THR A 139 0.10 -9.53 21.05
N ALA A 140 -0.46 -8.63 21.86
CA ALA A 140 0.15 -8.14 23.10
C ALA A 140 -0.05 -9.06 24.32
N GLY A 141 -0.75 -10.20 24.17
CA GLY A 141 -0.95 -11.21 25.23
C GLY A 141 0.00 -12.38 25.11
#